data_AF-A0A1Y1UNL5-F1
#
_entry.id   AF-A0A1Y1UNL5-F1
#
_cell.length_a   1.000
_cell.length_b   1.000
_cell.length_c   1.000
_cell.angle_alpha   90.00
_cell.angle_beta   90.00
_cell.angle_gamma   90.00
#
_symmetry.space_group_name_H-M   'P 1'
#
loop_
_entity.id
_entity.type
_entity.pdbx_description
1 polymer ?
#
loop_
_entity_poly.entity_id
_entity_poly.type
_entity_poly.pdbx_seq_one_letter_code
_entity_poly.pdbx_strand_id
1 'polypeptide(L)'
;MVKRSAEDVVESDGEDVISSNREAGPSDAHPDQPGISRPSSSKSKKKSKRPTPGIVYISRLPPGMTPQKVRHLMAKWGDVGKVYAQRKDAVTGYDPHHNEKKKKTHVQANFSEAWVEFLDKAVAKTVAKMLNAQVIGGKKGDRWRDDIWTMRYLSGFKWEMLGEQVAYEKQAHQARLRNEIARSKSEQSEYLKNVELARVLNKRKAKTSQANGDDKVLKEISRSSAASSAEGAKARRDYKQRKTVEGNKDGGGMEGVLASVFG
;
A
#
# COMPACT_ATOMS: atom_id res chain seq x y z
N MET A 1 43.17 2.87 -30.64
CA MET A 1 42.35 3.16 -31.83
C MET A 1 40.97 3.57 -31.34
N VAL A 2 40.61 4.82 -31.63
CA VAL A 2 39.42 5.55 -31.14
C VAL A 2 38.23 5.31 -32.08
N LYS A 3 37.01 5.26 -31.52
CA LYS A 3 35.70 5.74 -32.04
C LYS A 3 34.59 5.12 -31.16
N ARG A 4 33.93 5.80 -30.20
CA ARG A 4 32.92 6.88 -30.30
C ARG A 4 31.83 6.60 -31.35
N SER A 5 30.60 6.40 -30.90
CA SER A 5 29.46 7.30 -31.19
C SER A 5 28.31 7.03 -30.21
N ALA A 6 27.92 8.09 -29.53
CA ALA A 6 26.63 8.26 -28.86
C ALA A 6 25.74 9.02 -29.84
N GLU A 7 24.44 8.71 -29.87
CA GLU A 7 23.46 9.58 -30.51
C GLU A 7 22.37 9.96 -29.52
N ASP A 8 22.21 11.27 -29.49
CA ASP A 8 21.36 12.17 -28.74
C ASP A 8 20.01 12.26 -29.46
N VAL A 9 18.88 12.23 -28.74
CA VAL A 9 17.58 12.59 -29.33
C VAL A 9 16.97 13.71 -28.50
N VAL A 10 16.99 14.85 -29.16
CA VAL A 10 16.62 16.22 -28.83
C VAL A 10 15.14 16.35 -28.42
N GLU A 11 14.95 17.07 -27.31
CA GLU A 11 13.71 17.69 -26.85
C GLU A 11 13.43 18.93 -27.72
N SER A 12 12.21 19.06 -28.25
CA SER A 12 11.78 20.20 -29.05
C SER A 12 10.53 20.83 -28.44
N ASP A 13 10.75 21.92 -27.71
CA ASP A 13 9.75 22.94 -27.42
C ASP A 13 9.31 23.65 -28.71
N GLY A 14 8.03 24.02 -28.76
CA GLY A 14 7.44 24.81 -29.83
C GLY A 14 6.27 25.61 -29.29
N GLU A 15 6.56 26.76 -28.67
CA GLU A 15 5.64 27.88 -28.61
C GLU A 15 5.74 28.64 -29.93
N ASP A 16 4.60 29.02 -30.54
CA ASP A 16 4.52 30.33 -31.21
C ASP A 16 3.08 30.77 -31.57
N VAL A 17 2.75 31.94 -31.00
CA VAL A 17 2.00 33.11 -31.49
C VAL A 17 0.55 33.09 -32.03
N ILE A 18 -0.30 33.79 -31.23
CA ILE A 18 -1.10 35.00 -31.53
C ILE A 18 -2.02 35.01 -32.77
N SER A 19 -3.33 35.17 -32.54
CA SER A 19 -4.08 36.34 -33.05
C SER A 19 -5.45 36.51 -32.38
N SER A 20 -5.52 37.58 -31.60
CA SER A 20 -6.71 38.33 -31.20
C SER A 20 -7.42 38.96 -32.41
N ASN A 21 -8.76 38.90 -32.46
CA ASN A 21 -9.52 40.01 -33.06
C ASN A 21 -10.83 40.27 -32.29
N ARG A 22 -11.00 41.54 -31.91
CA ARG A 22 -12.16 42.12 -31.23
C ARG A 22 -13.06 42.85 -32.24
N GLU A 23 -14.35 42.87 -31.90
CA GLU A 23 -15.36 43.93 -32.08
C GLU A 23 -15.84 44.40 -33.46
N ALA A 24 -17.17 44.29 -33.66
CA ALA A 24 -18.14 45.35 -34.00
C ALA A 24 -19.52 44.66 -34.16
N GLY A 25 -20.69 45.09 -33.73
CA GLY A 25 -21.27 46.28 -33.09
C GLY A 25 -22.82 46.05 -33.07
N PRO A 26 -23.62 46.85 -32.35
CA PRO A 26 -25.01 46.56 -32.00
C PRO A 26 -26.05 47.12 -33.00
N SER A 27 -27.26 46.56 -33.04
CA SER A 27 -28.41 47.18 -33.72
C SER A 27 -29.75 46.89 -33.01
N ASP A 28 -30.23 47.91 -32.31
CA ASP A 28 -31.60 48.43 -32.10
C ASP A 28 -32.87 47.55 -31.93
N ALA A 29 -33.67 48.02 -30.97
CA ALA A 29 -35.07 47.71 -30.63
C ALA A 29 -36.07 48.15 -31.74
N HIS A 30 -37.37 47.82 -31.83
CA HIS A 30 -38.51 47.58 -30.89
C HIS A 30 -39.75 47.17 -31.79
N PRO A 31 -41.06 47.22 -31.40
CA PRO A 31 -41.92 46.41 -30.50
C PRO A 31 -43.06 45.57 -31.19
N ASP A 32 -43.74 44.76 -30.35
CA ASP A 32 -45.21 44.59 -30.23
C ASP A 32 -46.04 43.39 -30.81
N GLN A 33 -46.80 42.78 -29.87
CA GLN A 33 -48.11 42.07 -29.93
C GLN A 33 -48.19 40.51 -30.03
N PRO A 34 -49.28 39.86 -29.50
CA PRO A 34 -49.55 39.61 -28.08
C PRO A 34 -49.93 38.13 -27.76
N GLY A 35 -50.25 37.85 -26.49
CA GLY A 35 -50.22 36.53 -25.86
C GLY A 35 -51.28 35.48 -26.24
N ILE A 36 -50.88 34.22 -26.04
CA ILE A 36 -51.78 33.13 -25.63
C ILE A 36 -51.23 32.53 -24.34
N SER A 37 -51.91 32.81 -23.24
CA SER A 37 -51.69 32.23 -21.92
C SER A 37 -52.08 30.75 -21.92
N ARG A 38 -51.10 29.83 -21.82
CA ARG A 38 -51.35 28.44 -21.41
C ARG A 38 -51.31 28.36 -19.88
N PRO A 39 -52.33 27.80 -19.22
CA PRO A 39 -52.34 27.72 -17.76
C PRO A 39 -51.22 26.82 -17.27
N SER A 40 -50.39 27.38 -16.39
CA SER A 40 -49.35 26.69 -15.64
C SER A 40 -49.98 25.66 -14.71
N SER A 41 -50.21 24.44 -15.21
CA SER A 41 -50.38 23.29 -14.33
C SER A 41 -49.01 22.96 -13.72
N SER A 42 -48.69 23.62 -12.61
CA SER A 42 -47.54 23.28 -11.77
C SER A 42 -47.79 21.93 -11.09
N LYS A 43 -47.78 20.86 -11.88
CA LYS A 43 -47.47 19.53 -11.36
C LYS A 43 -46.03 19.64 -10.89
N SER A 44 -45.86 19.72 -9.57
CA SER A 44 -44.57 19.56 -8.92
C SER A 44 -43.93 18.27 -9.44
N LYS A 45 -43.04 18.42 -10.42
CA LYS A 45 -42.16 17.34 -10.86
C LYS A 45 -41.38 16.95 -9.62
N LYS A 46 -41.81 15.88 -8.94
CA LYS A 46 -41.00 15.22 -7.90
C LYS A 46 -39.62 15.09 -8.51
N LYS A 47 -38.64 15.85 -8.00
CA LYS A 47 -37.25 15.74 -8.45
C LYS A 47 -36.94 14.26 -8.40
N SER A 48 -36.74 13.63 -9.56
CA SER A 48 -36.42 12.21 -9.63
C SER A 48 -35.16 12.05 -8.80
N LYS A 49 -35.30 11.52 -7.58
CA LYS A 49 -34.16 11.28 -6.69
C LYS A 49 -33.22 10.40 -7.52
N ARG A 50 -31.99 10.88 -7.74
CA ARG A 50 -31.00 10.10 -8.47
C ARG A 50 -30.96 8.70 -7.83
N PRO A 51 -31.01 7.63 -8.64
CA PRO A 51 -31.02 6.28 -8.09
C PRO A 51 -29.79 6.13 -7.19
N THR A 52 -30.04 5.66 -5.97
CA THR A 52 -28.95 5.42 -5.02
C THR A 52 -28.28 4.10 -5.40
N PRO A 53 -26.95 4.09 -5.60
CA PRO A 53 -26.26 2.87 -5.97
C PRO A 53 -26.35 1.84 -4.85
N GLY A 54 -26.25 0.56 -5.23
CA GLY A 54 -26.26 -0.57 -4.32
C GLY A 54 -25.17 -1.55 -4.64
N ILE A 55 -24.54 -2.12 -3.61
CA ILE A 55 -23.43 -3.05 -3.78
C ILE A 55 -23.87 -4.48 -3.46
N VAL A 56 -23.48 -5.39 -4.34
CA VAL A 56 -23.63 -6.83 -4.17
C VAL A 56 -22.24 -7.43 -3.93
N TYR A 57 -22.11 -8.14 -2.82
CA TYR A 57 -20.93 -8.92 -2.48
C TYR A 57 -21.08 -10.35 -2.99
N ILE A 58 -20.06 -10.85 -3.68
CA ILE A 58 -19.93 -12.20 -4.19
C ILE A 58 -18.82 -12.87 -3.38
N SER A 59 -19.17 -13.87 -2.59
CA SER A 59 -18.24 -14.53 -1.67
C SER A 59 -17.29 -15.50 -2.38
N ARG A 60 -17.75 -16.12 -3.47
CA ARG A 60 -16.94 -17.09 -4.21
C ARG A 60 -16.96 -16.77 -5.70
N LEU A 61 -15.80 -16.46 -6.24
CA LEU A 61 -15.57 -16.45 -7.68
C LEU A 61 -14.91 -17.75 -8.15
N PRO A 62 -15.42 -18.35 -9.25
CA PRO A 62 -14.75 -19.47 -9.89
C PRO A 62 -13.32 -19.14 -10.36
N PRO A 63 -12.42 -20.14 -10.39
CA PRO A 63 -11.05 -19.94 -10.83
C PRO A 63 -10.99 -19.46 -12.30
N GLY A 64 -10.14 -18.48 -12.56
CA GLY A 64 -9.98 -17.86 -13.88
C GLY A 64 -11.09 -16.89 -14.30
N MET A 65 -12.11 -16.67 -13.47
CA MET A 65 -13.17 -15.71 -13.77
C MET A 65 -12.69 -14.28 -13.51
N THR A 66 -12.68 -13.43 -14.55
CA THR A 66 -12.26 -12.03 -14.42
C THR A 66 -13.41 -11.12 -13.97
N PRO A 67 -13.12 -10.01 -13.26
CA PRO A 67 -14.14 -9.02 -12.89
C PRO A 67 -14.90 -8.46 -14.10
N GLN A 68 -14.26 -8.38 -15.28
CA GLN A 68 -14.91 -8.00 -16.52
C GLN A 68 -16.00 -8.99 -16.94
N LYS A 69 -15.76 -10.30 -16.80
CA LYS A 69 -16.77 -11.32 -17.08
C LYS A 69 -17.92 -11.24 -16.08
N VAL A 70 -17.62 -11.02 -14.79
CA VAL A 70 -18.66 -10.80 -13.76
C VAL A 70 -19.54 -9.61 -14.16
N ARG A 71 -18.93 -8.48 -14.54
CA ARG A 71 -19.65 -7.29 -15.03
C ARG A 71 -20.57 -7.63 -16.19
N HIS A 72 -20.06 -8.35 -17.20
CA HIS A 72 -20.86 -8.72 -18.38
C HIS A 72 -22.05 -9.63 -18.04
N LEU A 73 -21.86 -10.60 -17.15
CA LEU A 73 -22.98 -11.43 -16.69
C LEU A 73 -23.98 -10.57 -15.93
N MET A 74 -23.52 -9.77 -14.97
CA MET A 74 -24.37 -8.93 -14.12
C MET A 74 -25.14 -7.85 -14.89
N ALA A 75 -24.58 -7.37 -15.99
CA ALA A 75 -25.19 -6.38 -16.88
C ALA A 75 -26.52 -6.84 -17.50
N LYS A 76 -26.79 -8.17 -17.54
CA LYS A 76 -28.06 -8.70 -18.05
C LYS A 76 -29.27 -8.36 -17.18
N TRP A 77 -29.04 -8.10 -15.89
CA TRP A 77 -30.11 -7.83 -14.93
C TRP A 77 -30.25 -6.34 -14.58
N GLY A 78 -29.26 -5.53 -14.92
CA GLY A 78 -29.33 -4.07 -14.81
C GLY A 78 -27.98 -3.38 -15.00
N ASP A 79 -27.98 -2.06 -14.87
CA ASP A 79 -26.80 -1.24 -15.13
C ASP A 79 -25.75 -1.39 -14.02
N VAL A 80 -24.60 -1.94 -14.40
CA VAL A 80 -23.45 -2.16 -13.53
C VAL A 80 -22.46 -1.00 -13.66
N GLY A 81 -22.13 -0.39 -12.53
CA GLY A 81 -21.09 0.62 -12.39
C GLY A 81 -19.72 -0.03 -12.19
N LYS A 82 -19.14 0.18 -11.01
CA LYS A 82 -17.80 -0.30 -10.66
C LYS A 82 -17.83 -1.78 -10.25
N VAL A 83 -16.76 -2.50 -10.57
CA VAL A 83 -16.56 -3.91 -10.18
C VAL A 83 -15.14 -4.09 -9.67
N TYR A 84 -15.03 -4.72 -8.50
CA TYR A 84 -13.77 -5.00 -7.83
C TYR A 84 -13.75 -6.48 -7.51
N ALA A 85 -12.62 -7.12 -7.74
CA ALA A 85 -12.40 -8.51 -7.39
C ALA A 85 -11.07 -8.63 -6.65
N GLN A 86 -11.12 -9.22 -5.46
CA GLN A 86 -9.94 -9.48 -4.66
C GLN A 86 -9.18 -10.63 -5.30
N ARG A 87 -7.93 -10.40 -5.69
CA ARG A 87 -7.03 -11.47 -6.13
C ARG A 87 -6.74 -12.37 -4.93
N LYS A 88 -6.78 -13.69 -5.11
CA LYS A 88 -6.45 -14.61 -4.02
C LYS A 88 -4.99 -14.43 -3.56
N ASP A 89 -4.09 -14.11 -4.48
CA ASP A 89 -2.65 -13.89 -4.21
C ASP A 89 -2.33 -12.51 -3.62
N ALA A 90 -3.34 -11.65 -3.42
CA ALA A 90 -3.10 -10.35 -2.78
C ALA A 90 -2.85 -10.52 -1.27
N VAL A 91 -2.21 -9.53 -0.65
CA VAL A 91 -1.92 -9.53 0.81
C VAL A 91 -3.18 -9.79 1.64
N THR A 92 -4.34 -9.28 1.20
CA THR A 92 -5.64 -9.50 1.84
C THR A 92 -6.40 -10.73 1.33
N GLY A 93 -5.92 -11.39 0.28
CA GLY A 93 -6.59 -12.56 -0.30
C GLY A 93 -6.28 -13.82 0.51
N TYR A 94 -7.30 -14.67 0.71
CA TYR A 94 -7.10 -15.99 1.30
C TYR A 94 -6.76 -17.01 0.21
N ASP A 95 -5.51 -17.51 0.24
CA ASP A 95 -5.03 -18.57 -0.66
C ASP A 95 -4.48 -19.77 0.14
N PRO A 96 -5.23 -20.88 0.25
CA PRO A 96 -4.77 -22.10 0.91
C PRO A 96 -3.52 -22.72 0.26
N HIS A 97 -3.33 -22.47 -1.04
CA HIS A 97 -2.30 -23.11 -1.87
C HIS A 97 -1.16 -22.16 -2.27
N HIS A 98 -0.95 -21.06 -1.52
CA HIS A 98 0.05 -20.04 -1.85
C HIS A 98 1.47 -20.61 -2.07
N ASN A 99 1.86 -21.63 -1.29
CA ASN A 99 3.17 -22.25 -1.37
C ASN A 99 3.39 -23.16 -2.60
N GLU A 100 2.31 -23.72 -3.18
CA GLU A 100 2.39 -24.66 -4.30
C GLU A 100 2.45 -23.96 -5.68
N LYS A 101 2.10 -22.67 -5.73
CA LYS A 101 2.06 -21.88 -6.98
C LYS A 101 3.44 -21.54 -7.56
N LYS A 102 4.53 -21.65 -6.79
CA LYS A 102 5.90 -21.35 -7.24
C LYS A 102 6.39 -22.24 -8.41
N LYS A 103 5.65 -23.29 -8.77
CA LYS A 103 6.04 -24.29 -9.78
C LYS A 103 5.33 -24.19 -11.14
N LYS A 104 4.39 -23.23 -11.35
CA LYS A 104 3.62 -23.15 -12.60
C LYS A 104 3.97 -21.90 -13.43
N THR A 105 4.34 -22.11 -14.68
CA THR A 105 4.70 -21.08 -15.68
C THR A 105 3.52 -20.16 -16.07
N HIS A 106 2.27 -20.62 -15.86
CA HIS A 106 1.07 -19.82 -16.10
C HIS A 106 0.12 -19.91 -14.90
N VAL A 107 0.10 -18.87 -14.08
CA VAL A 107 -0.85 -18.72 -12.97
C VAL A 107 -2.09 -18.02 -13.52
N GLN A 108 -3.20 -18.74 -13.64
CA GLN A 108 -4.48 -18.13 -13.98
C GLN A 108 -4.85 -17.12 -12.89
N ALA A 109 -5.40 -15.97 -13.29
CA ALA A 109 -5.85 -14.94 -12.35
C ALA A 109 -6.98 -15.52 -11.47
N ASN A 110 -6.61 -15.92 -10.25
CA ASN A 110 -7.55 -16.43 -9.27
C ASN A 110 -8.05 -15.28 -8.41
N PHE A 111 -9.36 -15.08 -8.41
CA PHE A 111 -10.04 -14.14 -7.52
C PHE A 111 -10.81 -14.92 -6.45
N SER A 112 -10.82 -14.44 -5.21
CA SER A 112 -11.60 -15.06 -4.12
C SER A 112 -13.02 -14.51 -4.14
N GLU A 113 -13.10 -13.20 -4.06
CA GLU A 113 -14.30 -12.44 -3.73
C GLU A 113 -14.47 -11.27 -4.70
N ALA A 114 -15.70 -10.79 -4.87
CA ALA A 114 -15.97 -9.60 -5.66
C ALA A 114 -17.08 -8.73 -5.09
N TRP A 115 -17.00 -7.44 -5.43
CA TRP A 115 -17.98 -6.42 -5.13
C TRP A 115 -18.44 -5.79 -6.44
N VAL A 116 -19.75 -5.82 -6.66
CA VAL A 116 -20.39 -5.30 -7.87
C VAL A 116 -21.32 -4.18 -7.46
N GLU A 117 -21.07 -2.99 -8.01
CA GLU A 117 -21.95 -1.83 -7.83
C GLU A 117 -22.99 -1.80 -8.95
N PHE A 118 -24.26 -1.74 -8.57
CA PHE A 118 -25.38 -1.42 -9.45
C PHE A 118 -25.80 0.03 -9.26
N LEU A 119 -26.20 0.70 -10.35
CA LEU A 119 -26.69 2.07 -10.29
C LEU A 119 -27.97 2.22 -9.46
N ASP A 120 -28.81 1.17 -9.43
CA ASP A 120 -30.01 1.13 -8.60
C ASP A 120 -29.93 0.01 -7.54
N LYS A 121 -30.05 0.40 -6.26
CA LYS A 121 -30.11 -0.54 -5.13
C LYS A 121 -31.32 -1.48 -5.18
N ALA A 122 -32.42 -1.10 -5.83
CA ALA A 122 -33.58 -1.99 -5.93
C ALA A 122 -33.24 -3.20 -6.79
N VAL A 123 -32.60 -2.96 -7.94
CA VAL A 123 -32.05 -4.02 -8.79
C VAL A 123 -31.03 -4.84 -8.03
N ALA A 124 -30.09 -4.23 -7.32
CA ALA A 124 -29.09 -4.94 -6.53
C ALA A 124 -29.72 -5.93 -5.52
N LYS A 125 -30.78 -5.51 -4.82
CA LYS A 125 -31.52 -6.36 -3.87
C LYS A 125 -32.20 -7.54 -4.56
N THR A 126 -32.86 -7.28 -5.69
CA THR A 126 -33.55 -8.33 -6.46
C THR A 126 -32.56 -9.33 -7.04
N VAL A 127 -31.47 -8.85 -7.65
CA VAL A 127 -30.39 -9.70 -8.19
C VAL A 127 -29.79 -10.57 -7.10
N ALA A 128 -29.44 -9.99 -5.95
CA ALA A 128 -28.87 -10.77 -4.85
C ALA A 128 -29.84 -11.85 -4.34
N LYS A 129 -31.14 -11.59 -4.28
CA LYS A 129 -32.13 -12.60 -3.87
C LYS A 129 -32.36 -13.67 -4.94
N MET A 130 -32.40 -13.27 -6.21
CA MET A 130 -32.75 -14.14 -7.33
C MET A 130 -31.59 -15.05 -7.74
N LEU A 131 -30.36 -14.52 -7.78
CA LEU A 131 -29.19 -15.26 -8.25
C LEU A 131 -28.47 -16.01 -7.14
N ASN A 132 -28.70 -15.70 -5.87
CA ASN A 132 -28.05 -16.43 -4.80
C ASN A 132 -28.49 -17.91 -4.82
N ALA A 133 -27.51 -18.81 -4.72
CA ALA A 133 -27.66 -20.26 -4.87
C ALA A 133 -28.15 -20.73 -6.25
N GLN A 134 -28.14 -19.87 -7.28
CA GLN A 134 -28.37 -20.28 -8.66
C GLN A 134 -27.07 -20.62 -9.36
N VAL A 135 -27.13 -21.55 -10.32
CA VAL A 135 -26.00 -21.81 -11.20
C VAL A 135 -25.72 -20.59 -12.09
N ILE A 136 -24.45 -20.34 -12.40
CA ILE A 136 -24.07 -19.25 -13.32
C ILE A 136 -24.69 -19.48 -14.69
N GLY A 137 -24.78 -20.75 -15.09
CA GLY A 137 -25.36 -21.17 -16.36
C GLY A 137 -24.49 -20.74 -17.55
N GLY A 138 -25.09 -20.75 -18.74
CA GLY A 138 -24.40 -20.43 -19.99
C GLY A 138 -24.53 -21.53 -21.04
N LYS A 139 -23.76 -21.36 -22.13
CA LYS A 139 -23.79 -22.29 -23.26
C LYS A 139 -23.15 -23.62 -22.87
N LYS A 140 -23.50 -24.69 -23.58
CA LYS A 140 -22.85 -26.00 -23.40
C LYS A 140 -21.35 -25.84 -23.71
N GLY A 141 -20.50 -26.14 -22.73
CA GLY A 141 -19.04 -25.95 -22.83
C GLY A 141 -18.48 -24.68 -22.17
N ASP A 142 -19.33 -23.80 -21.61
CA ASP A 142 -18.84 -22.70 -20.76
C ASP A 142 -18.15 -23.27 -19.52
N ARG A 143 -16.95 -22.76 -19.21
CA ARG A 143 -16.10 -23.24 -18.11
C ARG A 143 -16.78 -23.19 -16.74
N TRP A 144 -17.63 -22.20 -16.52
CA TRP A 144 -18.23 -21.90 -15.22
C TRP A 144 -19.72 -22.21 -15.17
N ARG A 145 -20.22 -23.05 -16.08
CA ARG A 145 -21.65 -23.31 -16.26
C ARG A 145 -22.31 -23.88 -15.00
N ASP A 146 -21.63 -24.84 -14.38
CA ASP A 146 -22.13 -25.61 -13.25
C ASP A 146 -21.73 -24.99 -11.89
N ASP A 147 -20.95 -23.90 -11.91
CA ASP A 147 -20.64 -23.14 -10.70
C ASP A 147 -21.87 -22.44 -10.16
N ILE A 148 -21.91 -22.26 -8.84
CA ILE A 148 -23.04 -21.66 -8.12
C ILE A 148 -22.67 -20.26 -7.65
N TRP A 149 -23.58 -19.31 -7.86
CA TRP A 149 -23.49 -17.97 -7.31
C TRP A 149 -23.71 -17.97 -5.80
N THR A 150 -22.77 -17.40 -5.05
CA THR A 150 -22.94 -17.10 -3.62
C THR A 150 -22.80 -15.60 -3.41
N MET A 151 -23.92 -14.91 -3.19
CA MET A 151 -23.93 -13.45 -3.13
C MET A 151 -24.91 -12.87 -2.10
N ARG A 152 -24.59 -11.68 -1.61
CA ARG A 152 -25.38 -10.95 -0.63
C ARG A 152 -25.41 -9.47 -0.97
N TYR A 153 -26.57 -8.85 -0.81
CA TYR A 153 -26.69 -7.40 -0.88
C TYR A 153 -26.15 -6.76 0.41
N LEU A 154 -25.34 -5.71 0.28
CA LEU A 154 -24.80 -4.95 1.40
C LEU A 154 -25.60 -3.66 1.58
N SER A 155 -26.41 -3.59 2.63
CA SER A 155 -27.18 -2.38 2.95
C SER A 155 -26.30 -1.31 3.59
N GLY A 156 -26.42 -0.07 3.14
CA GLY A 156 -25.68 1.08 3.70
C GLY A 156 -24.21 1.13 3.30
N PHE A 157 -23.70 0.11 2.60
CA PHE A 157 -22.32 0.07 2.13
C PHE A 157 -22.15 0.92 0.87
N LYS A 158 -21.14 1.78 0.87
CA LYS A 158 -20.78 2.66 -0.27
C LYS A 158 -19.47 2.19 -0.87
N TRP A 159 -19.30 2.41 -2.18
CA TRP A 159 -18.09 1.99 -2.91
C TRP A 159 -16.81 2.58 -2.32
N GLU A 160 -16.88 3.85 -1.92
CA GLU A 160 -15.75 4.58 -1.34
C GLU A 160 -15.19 3.89 -0.08
N MET A 161 -16.05 3.25 0.73
CA MET A 161 -15.61 2.51 1.92
C MET A 161 -14.79 1.27 1.58
N LEU A 162 -15.10 0.60 0.46
CA LEU A 162 -14.28 -0.53 -0.02
C LEU A 162 -12.89 -0.05 -0.44
N GLY A 163 -12.85 1.04 -1.21
CA GLY A 163 -11.60 1.64 -1.66
C GLY A 163 -10.73 2.12 -0.49
N GLU A 164 -11.34 2.77 0.50
CA GLU A 164 -10.67 3.25 1.71
C GLU A 164 -10.06 2.09 2.51
N GLN A 165 -10.81 1.03 2.78
CA GLN A 165 -10.31 -0.15 3.50
C GLN A 165 -9.13 -0.81 2.78
N VAL A 166 -9.26 -1.07 1.47
CA VAL A 166 -8.21 -1.71 0.67
C VAL A 166 -6.95 -0.82 0.59
N ALA A 167 -7.12 0.49 0.45
CA ALA A 167 -6.02 1.44 0.43
C ALA A 167 -5.30 1.50 1.78
N TYR A 168 -6.05 1.55 2.88
CA TYR A 168 -5.52 1.57 4.23
C TYR A 168 -4.68 0.32 4.54
N GLU A 169 -5.19 -0.87 4.23
CA GLU A 169 -4.46 -2.12 4.42
C GLU A 169 -3.17 -2.17 3.60
N LYS A 170 -3.25 -1.76 2.33
CA LYS A 170 -2.08 -1.69 1.45
C LYS A 170 -1.04 -0.71 1.99
N GLN A 171 -1.47 0.47 2.45
CA GLN A 171 -0.58 1.48 3.03
C GLN A 171 0.06 0.99 4.33
N ALA A 172 -0.71 0.37 5.23
CA ALA A 172 -0.21 -0.18 6.48
C ALA A 172 0.83 -1.29 6.22
N HIS A 173 0.56 -2.18 5.27
CA HIS A 173 1.52 -3.22 4.89
C HIS A 173 2.79 -2.64 4.26
N GLN A 174 2.65 -1.69 3.33
CA GLN A 174 3.79 -1.03 2.69
C GLN A 174 4.63 -0.24 3.70
N ALA A 175 4.01 0.42 4.68
CA ALA A 175 4.70 1.12 5.75
C ALA A 175 5.51 0.15 6.63
N ARG A 176 4.94 -0.99 7.01
CA ARG A 176 5.66 -2.04 7.76
C ARG A 176 6.87 -2.55 6.97
N LEU A 177 6.70 -2.89 5.70
CA LEU A 177 7.79 -3.37 4.85
C LEU A 177 8.88 -2.29 4.69
N ARG A 178 8.48 -1.03 4.51
CA ARG A 178 9.41 0.09 4.39
C ARG A 178 10.22 0.29 5.67
N ASN A 179 9.58 0.17 6.83
CA ASN A 179 10.25 0.28 8.12
C ASN A 179 11.23 -0.88 8.34
N GLU A 180 10.86 -2.11 7.96
CA GLU A 180 11.75 -3.27 8.05
C GLU A 180 12.98 -3.12 7.15
N ILE A 181 12.79 -2.69 5.90
CA ILE A 181 13.88 -2.40 4.97
C ILE A 181 14.75 -1.26 5.50
N ALA A 182 14.16 -0.19 6.03
CA ALA A 182 14.90 0.94 6.57
C ALA A 182 15.75 0.54 7.78
N ARG A 183 15.18 -0.27 8.69
CA ARG A 183 15.90 -0.83 9.84
C ARG A 183 17.09 -1.67 9.40
N SER A 184 16.86 -2.64 8.50
CA SER A 184 17.92 -3.49 7.96
C SER A 184 19.02 -2.67 7.27
N LYS A 185 18.66 -1.64 6.50
CA LYS A 185 19.62 -0.73 5.86
C LYS A 185 20.43 0.09 6.86
N SER A 186 19.81 0.59 7.95
CA SER A 186 20.53 1.30 9.00
C SER A 186 21.56 0.39 9.66
N GLU A 187 21.13 -0.80 10.08
CA GLU A 187 21.98 -1.81 10.72
C GLU A 187 23.15 -2.23 9.80
N GLN A 188 22.89 -2.45 8.50
CA GLN A 188 23.93 -2.72 7.50
C GLN A 188 24.91 -1.55 7.35
N SER A 189 24.40 -0.32 7.28
CA SER A 189 25.26 0.87 7.14
C SER A 189 26.14 1.09 8.38
N GLU A 190 25.60 0.83 9.56
CA GLU A 190 26.32 0.90 10.83
C GLU A 190 27.39 -0.18 10.93
N TYR A 191 27.08 -1.40 10.48
CA TYR A 191 28.05 -2.48 10.41
C TYR A 191 29.23 -2.12 9.48
N LEU A 192 28.96 -1.62 8.27
CA LEU A 192 30.01 -1.20 7.33
C LEU A 192 30.89 -0.08 7.91
N LYS A 193 30.29 0.91 8.57
CA LYS A 193 31.03 1.97 9.27
C LYS A 193 31.93 1.40 10.36
N ASN A 194 31.42 0.48 11.18
CA ASN A 194 32.19 -0.14 12.26
C ASN A 194 33.34 -1.02 11.75
N VAL A 195 33.14 -1.74 10.65
CA VAL A 195 34.20 -2.53 10.00
C VAL A 195 35.30 -1.61 9.45
N GLU A 196 34.95 -0.52 8.80
CA GLU A 196 35.94 0.45 8.30
C GLU A 196 36.70 1.12 9.45
N LEU A 197 35.99 1.54 10.50
CA LEU A 197 36.62 2.06 11.72
C LEU A 197 37.59 1.05 12.34
N ALA A 198 37.20 -0.22 12.45
CA ALA A 198 38.08 -1.28 12.95
C ALA A 198 39.31 -1.49 12.04
N ARG A 199 39.13 -1.47 10.71
CA ARG A 199 40.23 -1.55 9.73
C ARG A 199 41.23 -0.40 9.90
N VAL A 200 40.74 0.83 10.00
CA VAL A 200 41.58 2.02 10.20
C VAL A 200 42.31 1.97 11.54
N LEU A 201 41.64 1.61 12.64
CA LEU A 201 42.26 1.48 13.95
C LEU A 201 43.32 0.37 13.98
N ASN A 202 43.07 -0.77 13.35
CA ASN A 202 44.06 -1.84 13.23
C ASN A 202 45.28 -1.40 12.42
N LYS A 203 45.08 -0.67 11.31
CA LYS A 203 46.19 -0.11 10.51
C LYS A 203 47.01 0.91 11.30
N ARG A 204 46.35 1.77 12.11
CA ARG A 204 47.04 2.73 13.00
C ARG A 204 47.83 2.00 14.09
N LYS A 205 47.21 1.03 14.77
CA LYS A 205 47.88 0.21 15.79
C LYS A 205 49.10 -0.52 15.22
N ALA A 206 48.99 -1.12 14.03
CA ALA A 206 50.10 -1.79 13.35
C ALA A 206 51.27 -0.82 13.07
N LYS A 207 50.98 0.40 12.59
CA LYS A 207 52.00 1.44 12.38
C LYS A 207 52.64 1.90 13.69
N THR A 208 51.85 2.13 14.73
CA THR A 208 52.35 2.52 16.05
C THR A 208 53.16 1.40 16.70
N SER A 209 52.79 0.12 16.53
CA SER A 209 53.59 -1.00 17.01
C SER A 209 54.89 -1.20 16.21
N GLN A 210 54.94 -0.79 14.94
CA GLN A 210 56.19 -0.79 14.17
C GLN A 210 57.09 0.39 14.54
N ALA A 211 56.54 1.60 14.67
CA ALA A 211 57.31 2.76 15.18
C ALA A 211 57.81 2.56 16.63
N ASN A 212 56.98 1.96 17.49
CA ASN A 212 57.41 1.55 18.84
C ASN A 212 58.27 0.28 18.84
N GLY A 213 58.40 -0.44 17.72
CA GLY A 213 59.29 -1.57 17.55
C GLY A 213 60.75 -1.09 17.46
N ASP A 214 60.98 0.00 16.73
CA ASP A 214 62.28 0.66 16.63
C ASP A 214 62.69 1.31 17.98
N ASP A 215 61.73 1.92 18.68
CA ASP A 215 61.96 2.47 20.04
C ASP A 215 62.05 1.38 21.15
N LYS A 216 61.49 0.19 20.93
CA LYS A 216 61.58 -0.93 21.90
C LYS A 216 62.96 -1.56 21.91
N VAL A 217 63.67 -1.62 20.78
CA VAL A 217 65.04 -2.14 20.72
C VAL A 217 65.99 -1.27 21.56
N LEU A 218 65.82 0.06 21.53
CA LEU A 218 66.59 0.98 22.37
C LEU A 218 66.19 0.90 23.87
N LYS A 219 64.93 0.60 24.16
CA LYS A 219 64.42 0.52 25.54
C LYS A 219 64.63 -0.84 26.22
N GLU A 220 64.85 -1.92 25.47
CA GLU A 220 65.21 -3.24 26.01
C GLU A 220 66.68 -3.31 26.45
N ILE A 221 67.59 -2.65 25.71
CA ILE A 221 69.01 -2.50 26.12
C ILE A 221 69.13 -1.69 27.42
N SER A 222 68.20 -0.75 27.64
CA SER A 222 68.19 0.13 28.82
C SER A 222 67.50 -0.48 30.06
N ARG A 223 66.75 -1.59 29.92
CA ARG A 223 66.01 -2.22 31.03
C ARG A 223 66.67 -3.48 31.58
N SER A 224 67.58 -4.11 30.85
CA SER A 224 68.38 -5.23 31.35
C SER A 224 69.37 -4.83 32.45
N SER A 225 69.56 -3.53 32.71
CA SER A 225 70.38 -3.01 33.81
C SER A 225 69.59 -2.54 35.05
N ALA A 226 68.25 -2.69 35.11
CA ALA A 226 67.46 -1.98 36.14
C ALA A 226 66.22 -2.71 36.73
N ALA A 227 66.02 -4.01 36.54
CA ALA A 227 64.82 -4.69 37.08
C ALA A 227 65.12 -5.99 37.84
N SER A 228 65.91 -5.88 38.91
CA SER A 228 65.53 -6.49 40.17
C SER A 228 64.52 -5.53 40.83
N SER A 229 63.37 -6.05 41.25
CA SER A 229 62.30 -5.40 42.05
C SER A 229 60.99 -5.06 41.33
N ALA A 230 59.92 -5.46 42.01
CA ALA A 230 58.53 -5.00 41.90
C ALA A 230 57.66 -5.59 40.78
N GLU A 231 57.19 -6.79 41.08
CA GLU A 231 55.98 -7.41 40.58
C GLU A 231 54.72 -6.66 41.06
N GLY A 232 53.77 -6.38 40.16
CA GLY A 232 52.40 -6.01 40.53
C GLY A 232 51.75 -4.92 39.67
N ALA A 233 50.74 -5.30 38.87
CA ALA A 233 49.43 -4.62 38.78
C ALA A 233 48.63 -5.16 37.57
N LYS A 234 47.65 -6.03 37.86
CA LYS A 234 46.65 -6.52 36.90
C LYS A 234 45.70 -5.37 36.52
N ALA A 235 45.62 -5.05 35.23
CA ALA A 235 44.66 -4.09 34.69
C ALA A 235 43.22 -4.61 34.81
N ARG A 236 42.43 -4.02 35.73
CA ARG A 236 40.98 -4.20 35.80
C ARG A 236 40.33 -3.40 34.66
N ARG A 237 39.47 -4.05 33.88
CA ARG A 237 38.61 -3.41 32.87
C ARG A 237 37.32 -2.98 33.56
N ASP A 238 37.15 -1.68 33.78
CA ASP A 238 35.89 -1.12 34.26
C ASP A 238 34.90 -1.01 33.10
N TYR A 239 33.81 -1.78 33.18
CA TYR A 239 32.66 -1.67 32.30
C TYR A 239 31.69 -0.63 32.89
N LYS A 240 31.48 0.49 32.19
CA LYS A 240 30.56 1.54 32.64
C LYS A 240 29.12 1.18 32.25
N GLN A 241 28.38 0.59 33.19
CA GLN A 241 26.95 0.30 33.04
C GLN A 241 26.15 1.61 32.98
N ARG A 242 25.21 1.76 32.03
CA ARG A 242 24.32 2.94 31.98
C ARG A 242 23.39 2.91 33.19
N LYS A 243 23.15 4.08 33.77
CA LYS A 243 22.26 4.28 34.92
C LYS A 243 20.83 3.88 34.54
N THR A 244 20.26 2.89 35.23
CA THR A 244 18.84 2.56 35.16
C THR A 244 18.05 3.77 35.65
N VAL A 245 17.05 4.20 34.88
CA VAL A 245 16.12 5.25 35.30
C VAL A 245 15.35 4.69 36.49
N GLU A 246 15.59 5.23 37.68
CA GLU A 246 14.77 4.95 38.85
C GLU A 246 13.35 5.43 38.55
N GLY A 247 12.42 4.48 38.47
CA GLY A 247 10.99 4.77 38.53
C GLY A 247 10.71 5.40 39.88
N ASN A 248 10.16 6.62 39.83
CA ASN A 248 9.69 7.35 40.99
C ASN A 248 8.79 6.45 41.85
N LYS A 249 9.14 6.30 43.13
CA LYS A 249 8.31 5.66 44.14
C LYS A 249 7.16 6.61 44.50
N ASP A 250 6.11 6.59 43.69
CA ASP A 250 4.75 6.97 44.08
C ASP A 250 3.81 5.86 43.61
N GLY A 251 4.04 4.66 44.17
CA GLY A 251 3.25 3.47 43.93
C GLY A 251 2.00 3.46 44.80
N GLY A 252 0.96 4.13 44.34
CA GLY A 252 -0.38 4.04 44.92
C GLY A 252 -1.41 4.59 43.94
N GLY A 253 -1.93 3.76 43.03
CA GLY A 253 -3.00 4.23 42.15
C GLY A 253 -3.41 3.39 40.96
N MET A 254 -2.74 2.27 40.64
CA MET A 254 -3.11 1.44 39.47
C MET A 254 -3.87 0.16 39.81
N GLU A 255 -3.93 -0.25 41.07
CA GLU A 255 -4.72 -1.42 41.47
C GLU A 255 -6.24 -1.15 41.42
N GLY A 256 -6.68 0.07 41.76
CA GLY A 256 -8.09 0.46 41.69
C GLY A 256 -8.64 0.61 40.26
N VAL A 257 -7.77 0.92 39.29
CA VAL A 257 -8.19 1.07 37.88
C VAL A 257 -8.36 -0.29 37.21
N LEU A 258 -7.57 -1.29 37.61
CA LEU A 258 -7.67 -2.65 37.08
C LEU A 258 -8.89 -3.41 37.63
N ALA A 259 -9.32 -3.11 38.86
CA ALA A 259 -10.54 -3.69 39.44
C ALA A 259 -11.84 -3.18 38.79
N SER A 260 -11.83 -2.00 38.16
CA SER A 260 -13.00 -1.42 37.48
C SER A 260 -13.15 -1.87 36.01
N VAL A 261 -12.16 -2.54 35.44
CA VAL A 261 -12.17 -2.99 34.03
C VAL A 261 -12.48 -4.49 33.91
N PHE A 262 -12.26 -5.27 34.96
CA PHE A 262 -12.47 -6.72 34.95
C PHE A 262 -13.43 -7.22 36.06
N GLY A 263 -14.15 -6.31 36.73
CA GLY A 263 -15.25 -6.62 37.64
C GLY A 263 -16.60 -6.47 36.97
#